data_AF-A0A060W1F6-F1
#
_entry.id   AF-A0A060W1F6-F1
#
_cell.length_a   1.000
_cell.length_b   1.000
_cell.length_c   1.000
_cell.angle_alpha   90.00
_cell.angle_beta   90.00
_cell.angle_gamma   90.00
#
_symmetry.space_group_name_H-M   'P 1'
#
loop_
_entity.id
_entity.type
_entity.pdbx_description
1 polymer ?
#
loop_
_entity_poly.entity_id
_entity_poly.type
_entity_poly.pdbx_seq_one_letter_code
_entity_poly.pdbx_strand_id
1 'polypeptide(L)'
;MDKNVRKLRSKDINPCIEESDGSQKCLDANNYDKSMCSAYFLRYKNCRKYWHNLMVNRRRDGVKPDMPTAEERQEILAAIGGKPY
;
A
#
# COMPACT_ATOMS: atom_id res chain seq x y z
N MET A 1 -12.43 7.49 20.44
CA MET A 1 -11.04 7.14 20.05
C MET A 1 -11.11 5.95 19.09
N ASP A 2 -11.18 6.29 17.81
CA ASP A 2 -11.57 5.43 16.70
C ASP A 2 -10.49 4.41 16.38
N LYS A 3 -10.69 3.17 16.84
CA LYS A 3 -9.79 2.02 16.60
C LYS A 3 -9.48 1.81 15.10
N ASN A 4 -10.36 2.26 14.20
CA ASN A 4 -10.20 2.16 12.75
C ASN A 4 -9.16 3.13 12.16
N VAL A 5 -8.97 4.32 12.74
CA VAL A 5 -8.00 5.31 12.24
C VAL A 5 -6.57 4.84 12.51
N ARG A 6 -6.33 4.18 13.65
CA ARG A 6 -5.04 3.52 13.96
C ARG A 6 -4.72 2.41 12.97
N LYS A 7 -5.73 1.69 12.47
CA LYS A 7 -5.56 0.61 11.48
C LYS A 7 -5.15 1.14 10.10
N LEU A 8 -5.68 2.32 9.72
CA LEU A 8 -5.32 2.98 8.45
C LEU A 8 -3.90 3.56 8.44
N ARG A 9 -3.40 4.04 9.60
CA ARG A 9 -2.06 4.62 9.75
C ARG A 9 -0.99 3.60 10.20
N SER A 10 -1.38 2.37 10.54
CA SER A 10 -0.42 1.36 10.94
C SER A 10 0.34 0.87 9.70
N LYS A 11 1.65 1.18 9.62
CA LYS A 11 2.59 0.61 8.63
C LYS A 11 2.48 -0.91 8.54
N ASP A 12 2.05 -1.52 9.64
CA ASP A 12 1.86 -2.94 9.78
C ASP A 12 0.61 -3.48 9.06
N ILE A 13 -0.39 -2.64 8.72
CA ILE A 13 -1.68 -3.13 8.16
C ILE A 13 -1.95 -2.63 6.75
N ASN A 14 -1.40 -1.48 6.36
CA ASN A 14 -1.62 -0.96 5.02
C ASN A 14 -0.27 -0.74 4.31
N PRO A 15 0.11 -1.62 3.38
CA PRO A 15 1.40 -1.52 2.70
C PRO A 15 1.47 -0.37 1.69
N CYS A 16 0.35 0.29 1.41
CA CYS A 16 0.26 1.40 0.46
C CYS A 16 0.07 2.77 1.15
N ILE A 17 0.49 2.90 2.42
CA ILE A 17 0.36 4.16 3.18
C ILE A 17 1.16 5.28 2.54
N GLU A 18 2.39 5.03 2.11
CA GLU A 18 3.22 6.07 1.49
C GLU A 18 2.60 6.59 0.18
N GLU A 19 2.04 5.71 -0.64
CA GLU A 19 1.35 6.12 -1.87
C GLU A 19 0.05 6.86 -1.57
N SER A 20 -0.67 6.45 -0.51
CA SER A 20 -1.86 7.17 -0.03
C SER A 20 -1.51 8.56 0.45
N ASP A 21 -0.45 8.70 1.25
CA ASP A 21 0.07 9.97 1.76
C ASP A 21 0.54 10.87 0.62
N GLY A 22 1.25 10.33 -0.37
CA GLY A 22 1.66 11.05 -1.58
C GLY A 22 0.45 11.55 -2.39
N SER A 23 -0.57 10.72 -2.56
CA SER A 23 -1.80 11.12 -3.25
C SER A 23 -2.55 12.22 -2.48
N GLN A 24 -2.59 12.13 -1.15
CA GLN A 24 -3.20 13.15 -0.29
C GLN A 24 -2.45 14.48 -0.34
N LYS A 25 -1.11 14.46 -0.28
CA LYS A 25 -0.29 15.66 -0.43
C LYS A 25 -0.46 16.31 -1.80
N CYS A 26 -0.56 15.50 -2.85
CA CYS A 26 -0.83 16.03 -4.19
C CYS A 26 -2.20 16.71 -4.24
N LEU A 27 -3.24 16.09 -3.68
CA LEU A 27 -4.57 16.70 -3.63
C LEU A 27 -4.56 18.00 -2.83
N ASP A 28 -3.91 18.01 -1.66
CA ASP A 28 -3.78 19.20 -0.81
C ASP A 28 -3.12 20.38 -1.57
N ALA A 29 -2.04 20.10 -2.29
CA ALA A 29 -1.33 21.11 -3.08
C ALA A 29 -2.08 21.58 -4.34
N ASN A 30 -3.00 20.77 -4.88
CA ASN A 30 -3.71 21.03 -6.14
C ASN A 30 -5.20 21.32 -5.94
N ASN A 31 -5.63 21.83 -4.77
CA ASN A 31 -7.05 22.10 -4.46
C ASN A 31 -7.98 20.90 -4.70
N TYR A 32 -7.51 19.69 -4.38
CA TYR A 32 -8.21 18.42 -4.60
C TYR A 32 -8.48 18.08 -6.07
N ASP A 33 -7.73 18.67 -7.01
CA ASP A 33 -7.78 18.27 -8.40
C ASP A 33 -7.19 16.86 -8.59
N LYS A 34 -8.08 15.89 -8.80
CA LYS A 34 -7.71 14.48 -8.97
C LYS A 34 -7.00 14.22 -10.29
N SER A 35 -7.21 15.08 -11.29
CA SER A 35 -6.64 14.91 -12.63
C SER A 35 -5.13 15.08 -12.58
N MET A 36 -4.65 16.09 -11.83
CA MET A 36 -3.23 16.33 -11.58
C MET A 36 -2.54 15.21 -10.80
N CYS A 37 -3.29 14.51 -9.94
CA CYS A 37 -2.76 13.46 -9.07
C CYS A 37 -2.96 12.03 -9.61
N SER A 38 -3.37 11.88 -10.87
CA SER A 38 -3.66 10.59 -11.51
C SER A 38 -2.50 9.58 -11.40
N ALA A 39 -1.25 10.06 -11.49
CA ALA A 39 -0.06 9.23 -11.32
C ALA A 39 0.00 8.60 -9.91
N TYR A 40 -0.22 9.38 -8.85
CA TYR A 40 -0.23 8.86 -7.48
C TYR A 40 -1.36 7.84 -7.25
N PHE A 41 -2.54 8.07 -7.82
CA PHE A 41 -3.63 7.11 -7.76
C PHE A 41 -3.31 5.81 -8.49
N LEU A 42 -2.60 5.88 -9.62
CA LEU A 42 -2.15 4.71 -10.36
C LEU A 42 -1.16 3.89 -9.52
N ARG A 43 -0.19 4.54 -8.88
CA ARG A 43 0.76 3.87 -7.97
C ARG A 43 0.07 3.21 -6.79
N TYR A 44 -0.89 3.90 -6.16
CA TYR A 44 -1.70 3.33 -5.09
C TYR A 44 -2.49 2.08 -5.54
N LYS A 45 -3.11 2.13 -6.73
CA LYS A 45 -3.81 0.98 -7.32
C LYS A 45 -2.86 -0.18 -7.61
N ASN A 46 -1.68 0.10 -8.16
CA ASN A 46 -0.66 -0.90 -8.46
C ASN A 46 -0.15 -1.57 -7.18
N CYS A 47 0.12 -0.78 -6.14
CA CYS A 47 0.48 -1.28 -4.81
C CYS A 47 -0.59 -2.23 -4.28
N ARG A 48 -1.86 -1.80 -4.25
CA ARG A 48 -2.98 -2.64 -3.80
C ARG A 48 -3.08 -3.94 -4.59
N LYS A 49 -2.91 -3.89 -5.90
CA LYS A 49 -2.96 -5.06 -6.79
C LYS A 49 -1.81 -6.03 -6.50
N TYR A 50 -0.59 -5.53 -6.30
CA TYR A 50 0.58 -6.34 -5.98
C TYR A 50 0.39 -7.12 -4.68
N TRP A 51 0.04 -6.42 -3.59
CA TRP A 51 -0.17 -7.05 -2.29
C TRP A 51 -1.39 -7.98 -2.28
N HIS A 52 -2.43 -7.67 -3.06
CA HIS A 52 -3.57 -8.57 -3.22
C HIS A 52 -3.18 -9.88 -3.91
N ASN A 53 -2.39 -9.82 -4.98
CA ASN A 53 -1.88 -11.03 -5.65
C ASN A 53 -1.02 -11.87 -4.70
N LEU A 54 -0.14 -11.21 -3.93
CA LEU A 54 0.71 -11.90 -2.96
C LEU A 54 -0.13 -12.55 -1.85
N MET A 55 -1.17 -11.88 -1.36
CA MET A 55 -2.13 -12.43 -0.40
C MET A 55 -2.87 -13.65 -0.98
N VAL A 56 -3.33 -13.57 -2.23
CA VAL A 56 -4.01 -14.69 -2.91
C VAL A 56 -3.07 -15.88 -3.07
N ASN A 57 -1.82 -15.65 -3.45
CA ASN A 57 -0.79 -16.70 -3.51
C ASN A 57 -0.57 -17.33 -2.14
N ARG A 58 -0.27 -16.54 -1.10
CA ARG A 58 -0.06 -17.03 0.28
C ARG A 58 -1.27 -17.83 0.79
N ARG A 59 -2.48 -17.38 0.47
CA ARG A 59 -3.71 -18.12 0.78
C ARG A 59 -3.77 -19.46 0.06
N ARG A 60 -3.39 -19.52 -1.23
CA ARG A 60 -3.34 -20.76 -2.01
C ARG A 60 -2.30 -21.74 -1.45
N ASP A 61 -1.15 -21.22 -1.01
CA ASP A 61 -0.08 -21.98 -0.39
C ASP A 61 -0.35 -22.34 1.09
N GLY A 62 -1.49 -21.90 1.65
CA GLY A 62 -1.87 -22.17 3.04
C GLY A 62 -1.03 -21.43 4.09
N VAL A 63 -0.26 -20.41 3.67
CA VAL A 63 0.62 -19.62 4.54
C VAL A 63 -0.22 -18.60 5.31
N LYS A 64 -0.21 -18.70 6.64
CA LYS A 64 -0.80 -17.72 7.55
C LYS A 64 0.30 -16.97 8.31
N PRO A 65 0.20 -15.64 8.48
CA PRO A 65 -0.90 -14.77 8.04
C PRO A 65 -0.96 -14.55 6.52
N ASP A 66 -2.18 -14.40 5.97
CA ASP A 66 -2.40 -14.16 4.54
C ASP A 66 -1.72 -12.87 4.07
N MET A 67 -1.67 -11.88 4.97
CA MET A 67 -1.03 -10.59 4.75
C MET A 67 0.37 -10.61 5.37
N PRO A 68 1.43 -10.32 4.60
CA PRO A 68 2.81 -10.33 5.11
C PRO A 68 2.98 -9.28 6.21
N THR A 69 3.84 -9.56 7.19
CA THR A 69 4.16 -8.60 8.27
C THR A 69 4.96 -7.40 7.74
N ALA A 70 5.14 -6.35 8.55
CA ALA A 70 5.94 -5.18 8.12
C ALA A 70 7.37 -5.55 7.69
N GLU A 71 8.00 -6.51 8.37
CA GLU A 71 9.35 -6.98 8.07
C GLU A 71 9.40 -7.73 6.73
N GLU A 72 8.51 -8.70 6.54
CA GLU A 72 8.43 -9.45 5.27
C GLU A 72 8.15 -8.52 4.08
N ARG A 73 7.36 -7.46 4.30
CA ARG A 73 7.12 -6.46 3.26
C ARG A 73 8.39 -5.70 2.89
N GLN A 74 9.19 -5.31 3.87
CA GLN A 74 10.47 -4.65 3.61
C GLN A 74 11.42 -5.58 2.85
N GLU A 75 11.46 -6.87 3.20
CA GLU A 75 12.26 -7.86 2.48
C GLU A 75 11.78 -8.05 1.04
N ILE A 76 10.47 -8.18 0.81
CA ILE A 76 9.89 -8.29 -0.54
C ILE A 76 10.24 -7.06 -1.39
N LEU A 77 10.09 -5.86 -0.82
CA LEU A 77 10.42 -4.62 -1.53
C LEU A 77 11.94 -4.48 -1.78
N ALA A 78 12.77 -4.90 -0.83
CA ALA A 78 14.22 -4.91 -0.99
C ALA A 78 14.67 -5.91 -2.06
N ALA A 79 14.06 -7.10 -2.10
CA ALA A 79 14.35 -8.14 -3.07
C ALA A 79 14.01 -7.72 -4.51
N ILE A 80 12.99 -6.88 -4.69
CA ILE A 80 12.60 -6.31 -6.00
C ILE A 80 13.52 -5.15 -6.40
N GLY A 81 14.33 -4.61 -5.47
CA GLY A 81 15.18 -3.44 -5.71
C GLY A 81 14.41 -2.12 -5.76
N GLY A 82 13.18 -2.08 -5.24
CA GLY A 82 12.33 -0.90 -5.26
C GLY A 82 10.85 -1.22 -5.07
N LYS A 83 10.01 -0.18 -5.17
CA LYS A 83 8.55 -0.35 -5.18
C LYS A 83 8.15 -0.75 -6.60
N PRO A 84 7.50 -1.92 -6.83
CA PRO A 84 7.07 -2.35 -8.16
C PRO A 84 5.89 -1.51 -8.72
N TYR A 85 5.64 -0.34 -8.14
CA TYR A 85 4.53 0.57 -8.42
C TYR A 85 4.99 2.02 -8.40
#